data_AF-A0A7S0NFJ5-F1
#
_entry.id   AF-A0A7S0NFJ5-F1
#
_cell.length_a   1.000
_cell.length_b   1.000
_cell.length_c   1.000
_cell.angle_alpha   90.00
_cell.angle_beta   90.00
_cell.angle_gamma   90.00
#
_symmetry.space_group_name_H-M   'P 1'
#
loop_
_entity.id
_entity.type
_entity.pdbx_description
1 polymer ?
#
loop_
_entity_poly.entity_id
_entity_poly.type
_entity_poly.pdbx_seq_one_letter_code
_entity_poly.pdbx_strand_id
1 'polypeptide(L)'
;GKYFTYGVQGVLQSASCLLSEGLVQMNLAEDFKDFYITFTTGACTDRWTVISSYDTGTRCANLSSVNQLWPDGSSPCTPAEGDLYFLTLPTVRATQFFP
;
A
#
# COMPACT_ATOMS: atom_id res chain seq x y z
N GLY A 1 18.74 0.23 -10.19
CA GLY A 1 17.40 0.28 -10.81
C GLY A 1 16.73 1.56 -10.39
N LYS A 2 16.02 2.24 -11.30
CA LYS A 2 15.22 3.42 -10.92
C LYS A 2 13.87 2.94 -10.42
N TYR A 3 13.57 3.18 -9.15
CA TYR A 3 12.27 2.93 -8.56
C TYR A 3 11.39 4.15 -8.86
N PHE A 4 10.19 3.96 -9.40
CA PHE A 4 9.21 5.04 -9.36
C PHE A 4 8.51 4.93 -8.01
N THR A 5 8.82 5.88 -7.14
CA THR A 5 8.15 6.05 -5.87
C THR A 5 7.06 7.08 -6.10
N TYR A 6 5.79 6.67 -5.98
CA TYR A 6 4.71 7.64 -5.83
C TYR A 6 4.97 8.28 -4.46
N GLY A 7 5.17 9.60 -4.44
CA GLY A 7 5.58 10.35 -3.25
C GLY A 7 4.61 10.15 -2.08
N VAL A 8 4.95 10.69 -0.91
CA VAL A 8 4.18 10.52 0.34
C VAL A 8 2.68 10.78 0.11
N GLN A 9 1.85 9.77 0.37
CA GLN A 9 0.39 9.86 0.36
C GLN A 9 -0.14 9.64 1.78
N GLY A 10 -1.36 10.11 2.05
CA GLY A 10 -2.08 9.86 3.30
C GLY A 10 -3.12 8.77 3.15
N VAL A 11 -3.27 7.93 4.18
CA VAL A 11 -4.35 6.96 4.32
C VAL A 11 -5.67 7.71 4.49
N LEU A 12 -6.68 7.28 3.73
CA LEU A 12 -8.05 7.78 3.88
C LEU A 12 -8.91 6.76 4.61
N GLN A 13 -10.04 7.21 5.13
CA GLN A 13 -11.09 6.33 5.62
C GLN A 13 -12.44 6.74 5.05
N SER A 14 -13.24 5.77 4.65
CA SER A 14 -14.62 5.97 4.20
C SER A 14 -15.49 4.78 4.57
N ALA A 15 -16.82 4.96 4.49
CA ALA A 15 -17.76 3.87 4.75
C ALA A 15 -17.58 2.68 3.78
N SER A 16 -17.03 2.92 2.59
CA SER A 16 -16.74 1.89 1.57
C SER A 16 -15.41 1.17 1.76
N CYS A 17 -14.52 1.66 2.64
CA CYS A 17 -13.23 1.05 2.94
C CYS A 17 -12.89 1.29 4.41
N LEU A 18 -13.36 0.38 5.26
CA LEU A 18 -13.08 0.44 6.69
C LEU A 18 -11.66 -0.08 6.94
N LEU A 19 -10.80 0.79 7.47
CA LEU A 19 -9.43 0.44 7.80
C LEU A 19 -9.38 -0.74 8.77
N SER A 20 -8.53 -1.72 8.46
CA SER A 20 -8.32 -2.91 9.28
C SER A 20 -6.92 -3.47 9.05
N GLU A 21 -6.55 -4.52 9.79
CA GLU A 21 -5.41 -5.34 9.44
C GLU A 21 -5.58 -5.83 8.00
N GLY A 22 -4.65 -5.45 7.13
CA GLY A 22 -4.68 -5.84 5.73
C GLY A 22 -5.58 -5.01 4.82
N LEU A 23 -6.18 -3.91 5.28
CA LEU A 23 -7.04 -3.06 4.43
C LEU A 23 -6.70 -1.58 4.60
N VAL A 24 -6.49 -0.88 3.49
CA VAL A 24 -6.19 0.56 3.50
C VAL A 24 -6.87 1.27 2.34
N GLN A 25 -7.42 2.46 2.58
CA GLN A 25 -7.93 3.30 1.49
C GLN A 25 -6.86 4.28 1.01
N MET A 26 -6.76 4.41 -0.31
CA MET A 26 -5.79 5.27 -0.98
C MET A 26 -6.52 6.32 -1.81
N ASN A 27 -5.94 7.51 -2.01
CA ASN A 27 -6.56 8.54 -2.87
C ASN A 27 -6.05 8.52 -4.31
N LEU A 28 -5.98 7.35 -4.92
CA LEU A 28 -5.32 7.19 -6.23
C LEU A 28 -6.25 6.46 -7.22
N ALA A 29 -6.23 6.88 -8.48
CA ALA A 29 -7.17 6.40 -9.50
C ALA A 29 -6.66 5.22 -10.34
N GLU A 30 -5.40 4.82 -10.18
CA GLU A 30 -4.77 3.72 -10.92
C GLU A 30 -4.94 2.38 -10.19
N ASP A 31 -4.68 1.27 -10.87
CA ASP A 31 -4.59 -0.06 -10.24
C ASP A 31 -3.18 -0.25 -9.64
N PHE A 32 -3.11 -0.33 -8.32
CA PHE A 32 -1.86 -0.52 -7.56
C PHE A 32 -1.64 -1.95 -7.12
N LYS A 33 -2.35 -2.92 -7.68
CA LYS A 33 -2.03 -4.33 -7.46
C LYS A 33 -0.54 -4.61 -7.72
N ASP A 34 0.07 -5.40 -6.86
CA ASP A 34 1.48 -5.79 -6.86
C ASP A 34 2.47 -4.67 -6.50
N PHE A 35 2.00 -3.46 -6.17
CA PHE A 35 2.86 -2.41 -5.62
C PHE A 35 3.23 -2.71 -4.17
N TYR A 36 4.43 -2.26 -3.78
CA TYR A 36 4.82 -2.20 -2.38
C TYR A 36 4.26 -0.94 -1.74
N ILE A 37 3.66 -1.09 -0.57
CA ILE A 37 3.33 0.02 0.32
C ILE A 37 4.29 0.03 1.51
N THR A 38 4.82 1.20 1.85
CA THR A 38 5.67 1.41 3.02
C THR A 38 5.09 2.53 3.85
N PHE A 39 4.78 2.27 5.11
CA PHE A 39 4.22 3.27 6.02
C PHE A 39 5.33 4.02 6.75
N THR A 40 5.20 5.34 6.88
CA THR A 40 6.19 6.20 7.54
C THR A 40 5.69 6.86 8.82
N THR A 41 4.41 6.69 9.14
CA THR A 41 3.83 7.16 10.40
C THR A 41 2.84 6.12 10.95
N GLY A 42 2.38 6.35 12.18
CA GLY A 42 1.34 5.56 12.83
C GLY A 42 1.82 4.21 13.37
N ALA A 43 0.86 3.32 13.63
CA ALA A 43 1.12 1.98 14.18
C ALA A 43 1.93 1.08 13.23
N CYS A 44 1.94 1.43 11.93
CA CYS A 44 2.64 0.71 10.89
C CYS A 44 3.99 1.33 10.49
N THR A 45 4.47 2.35 11.22
CA THR A 45 5.73 3.05 10.90
C THR A 45 6.88 2.08 10.64
N ASP A 46 7.63 2.34 9.57
CA ASP A 46 8.79 1.57 9.10
C ASP A 46 8.48 0.13 8.65
N ARG A 47 7.20 -0.20 8.46
CA ARG A 47 6.75 -1.49 7.95
C ARG A 47 6.28 -1.41 6.51
N TRP A 48 6.40 -2.52 5.80
CA TRP A 48 6.00 -2.58 4.40
C TRP A 48 5.37 -3.91 4.04
N THR A 49 4.53 -3.86 3.01
CA THR A 49 3.90 -5.05 2.43
C THR A 49 3.51 -4.81 0.97
N VAL A 50 2.93 -5.81 0.32
CA VAL A 50 2.47 -5.77 -1.07
C VAL A 50 0.97 -5.59 -1.12
N ILE A 51 0.47 -4.80 -2.06
CA ILE A 51 -0.96 -4.72 -2.36
C ILE A 51 -1.38 -5.97 -3.15
N SER A 52 -2.18 -6.84 -2.53
CA SER A 52 -2.65 -8.09 -3.15
C SER A 52 -3.82 -7.86 -4.12
N SER A 53 -4.65 -6.86 -3.85
CA SER A 53 -5.70 -6.40 -4.77
C SER A 53 -6.06 -4.94 -4.49
N TYR A 54 -6.58 -4.25 -5.50
CA TYR A 54 -7.03 -2.87 -5.42
C TYR A 54 -8.38 -2.71 -6.13
N ASP A 55 -9.35 -2.12 -5.44
CA ASP A 55 -10.63 -1.72 -6.03
C ASP A 55 -10.56 -0.23 -6.39
N THR A 56 -10.55 0.08 -7.69
CA THR A 56 -10.46 1.47 -8.18
C THR A 56 -11.73 2.29 -7.94
N GLY A 57 -12.89 1.64 -7.77
CA GLY A 57 -14.17 2.30 -7.50
C GLY A 57 -14.27 2.79 -6.07
N THR A 58 -13.84 1.97 -5.11
CA THR A 58 -13.81 2.34 -3.68
C THR A 58 -12.45 2.89 -3.23
N ARG A 59 -11.42 2.75 -4.08
CA ARG A 59 -10.01 3.06 -3.81
C ARG A 59 -9.45 2.30 -2.62
N CYS A 60 -9.92 1.07 -2.43
CA CYS A 60 -9.59 0.23 -1.30
C CYS A 60 -8.55 -0.82 -1.70
N ALA A 61 -7.46 -0.89 -0.95
CA ALA A 61 -6.35 -1.80 -1.18
C ALA A 61 -6.35 -2.91 -0.12
N ASN A 62 -6.28 -4.15 -0.57
CA ASN A 62 -5.97 -5.29 0.29
C ASN A 62 -4.46 -5.46 0.36
N LEU A 63 -3.93 -5.62 1.56
CA LEU A 63 -2.52 -5.83 1.82
C LEU A 63 -2.26 -7.31 2.01
N SER A 64 -1.17 -7.78 1.41
CA SER A 64 -0.75 -9.16 1.47
C SER A 64 -0.21 -9.49 2.86
N SER A 65 -0.57 -10.65 3.38
CA SER A 65 0.10 -11.28 4.50
C SER A 65 0.15 -12.78 4.27
N VAL A 66 1.26 -13.41 4.65
CA VAL A 66 1.44 -14.86 4.55
C VAL A 66 1.63 -15.38 5.97
N ASN A 67 0.80 -16.33 6.39
CA ASN A 67 0.79 -16.84 7.77
C ASN A 67 0.65 -15.73 8.82
N GLN A 68 -0.20 -14.72 8.55
CA GLN A 68 -0.38 -13.55 9.41
C GLN A 68 0.92 -12.77 9.68
N LEU A 69 1.85 -12.78 8.71
CA LEU A 69 3.05 -11.96 8.73
C LEU A 69 3.12 -11.16 7.43
N TRP A 70 3.59 -9.93 7.54
CA TRP A 70 4.02 -9.15 6.39
C TRP A 70 5.36 -9.68 5.85
N PRO A 71 5.74 -9.31 4.62
CA PRO A 71 7.00 -9.75 4.02
C PRO A 71 8.26 -9.41 4.81
N ASP A 72 8.18 -8.40 5.69
CA ASP A 72 9.24 -8.02 6.63
C ASP A 72 9.33 -8.94 7.88
N GLY A 73 8.43 -9.91 8.00
CA GLY A 73 8.34 -10.84 9.14
C GLY A 73 7.60 -10.27 10.35
N SER A 74 7.05 -9.06 10.26
CA SER A 74 6.24 -8.46 11.32
C SER A 74 4.77 -8.90 11.25
N SER A 75 4.07 -8.89 12.38
CA SER A 75 2.61 -9.06 12.37
C SER A 75 1.95 -7.86 11.66
N PRO A 76 0.89 -8.08 10.86
CA PRO A 76 0.09 -7.01 10.31
C PRO A 76 -0.34 -6.01 11.38
N CYS A 77 -0.32 -4.74 11.01
CA CYS A 77 -0.86 -3.65 11.81
C CYS A 77 -2.05 -3.04 11.09
N THR A 78 -2.87 -2.31 11.84
CA THR A 78 -3.99 -1.53 11.28
C THR A 78 -3.52 -0.08 11.10
N PRO A 79 -3.40 0.43 9.87
CA PRO A 79 -3.16 1.85 9.65
C PRO A 79 -4.39 2.69 10.06
N ALA A 80 -4.16 3.93 10.46
CA ALA A 80 -5.20 4.88 10.81
C ALA A 80 -5.39 5.95 9.71
N GLU A 81 -6.53 6.63 9.72
CA GLU A 81 -6.75 7.78 8.85
C GLU A 81 -5.67 8.85 9.09
N GLY A 82 -5.08 9.37 8.01
CA GLY A 82 -4.01 10.36 8.06
C GLY A 82 -2.60 9.77 8.16
N ASP A 83 -2.44 8.44 8.33
CA ASP A 83 -1.12 7.82 8.28
C ASP A 83 -0.47 7.99 6.91
N LEU A 84 0.84 8.21 6.89
CA LEU A 84 1.59 8.48 5.68
C LEU A 84 2.22 7.20 5.13
N TYR A 85 2.23 7.07 3.81
CA TYR A 85 2.84 5.93 3.12
C TYR A 85 3.47 6.33 1.78
N PHE A 86 4.36 5.47 1.29
CA PHE A 86 4.91 5.49 -0.06
C PHE A 86 4.44 4.28 -0.85
N LEU A 87 4.27 4.44 -2.16
CA LEU A 87 4.11 3.31 -3.07
C LEU A 87 5.34 3.17 -3.96
N THR A 88 5.80 1.93 -4.09
CA THR A 88 6.94 1.58 -4.93
C THR A 88 6.56 0.49 -5.91
N LEU A 89 6.87 0.70 -7.20
CA LEU A 89 6.65 -0.30 -8.25
C LEU A 89 7.42 -1.61 -7.95
N PRO A 90 6.84 -2.78 -8.29
CA PRO A 90 7.58 -4.03 -8.28
C PRO A 90 8.69 -4.00 -9.32
N THR A 91 9.90 -4.42 -8.92
CA THR A 91 11.16 -4.27 -9.68
C THR A 91 11.15 -4.92 -11.07
N VAL A 92 10.14 -5.73 -11.39
CA VAL A 92 10.05 -6.52 -12.63
C VAL A 92 9.50 -5.75 -13.85
N ARG A 93 9.05 -4.48 -13.70
CA ARG A 93 8.50 -3.68 -14.83
C ARG A 93 9.10 -2.28 -15.01
N ALA A 94 10.18 -1.93 -14.31
CA ALA A 94 10.81 -0.61 -14.43
C ALA A 94 11.57 -0.37 -15.76
N THR A 95 11.54 -1.32 -16.70
CA THR A 95 12.30 -1.28 -17.98
C THR A 95 11.49 -0.88 -19.21
N GLN A 96 10.18 -0.67 -19.12
CA GLN A 96 9.40 -0.22 -20.29
C GLN A 96 8.38 0.80 -19.83
N PHE A 97 8.70 2.08 -19.99
CA PHE A 97 7.79 3.14 -20.42
C PHE A 97 8.51 4.48 -20.26
N PHE A 98 9.21 4.90 -21.30
CA PHE A 98 9.19 6.28 -21.81
C PHE A 98 9.54 6.24 -23.32
N PRO A 99 8.93 7.10 -24.14
CA PRO A 99 9.16 7.20 -25.58
C PRO A 99 10.59 7.65 -25.95
#